data_AF-A0A6I3SRP4-F1
#
_entry.id   AF-A0A6I3SRP4-F1
#
_cell.length_a   1.000
_cell.length_b   1.000
_cell.length_c   1.000
_cell.angle_alpha   90.00
_cell.angle_beta   90.00
_cell.angle_gamma   90.00
#
_symmetry.space_group_name_H-M   'P 1'
#
loop_
_entity.id
_entity.type
_entity.pdbx_description
1 polymer ?
#
loop_
_entity_poly.entity_id
_entity_poly.type
_entity_poly.pdbx_seq_one_letter_code
_entity_poly.pdbx_strand_id
1 'polypeptide(L)' 'MQEEQILFRIHRYFQNGKMSLEDKLFYAKLIATLDLESGNYTEENEKHRLERFAAQVDQLREKLRHRAG' A
#
# COMPACT_ATOMS: atom_id res chain seq x y z
N MET A 1 2.96 -2.28 15.15
CA MET A 1 2.19 -1.40 14.26
C MET A 1 1.85 -2.18 12.99
N GLN A 2 0.82 -3.03 12.97
CA GLN A 2 0.88 -4.20 12.07
C GLN A 2 -0.08 -4.24 10.86
N GLU A 3 -1.37 -3.91 10.99
CA GLU A 3 -2.29 -4.07 9.85
C GLU A 3 -3.34 -2.95 9.80
N GLU A 4 -4.00 -2.71 10.94
CA GLU A 4 -5.02 -1.66 11.07
C GLU A 4 -4.50 -0.26 10.74
N GLN A 5 -3.25 0.06 11.11
CA GLN A 5 -2.65 1.36 10.80
C GLN A 5 -2.42 1.57 9.30
N ILE A 6 -2.14 0.49 8.57
CA ILE A 6 -1.93 0.52 7.11
C ILE A 6 -3.27 0.70 6.42
N LEU A 7 -4.28 -0.07 6.82
CA LEU A 7 -5.64 0.07 6.33
C LEU A 7 -6.18 1.48 6.59
N PHE A 8 -5.94 2.03 7.78
CA PHE A 8 -6.32 3.40 8.12
C PHE A 8 -5.64 4.44 7.24
N ARG A 9 -4.32 4.30 7.00
CA ARG A 9 -3.58 5.19 6.09
C ARG A 9 -4.11 5.14 4.66
N ILE A 10 -4.35 3.94 4.14
CA ILE A 10 -4.89 3.72 2.80
C ILE A 10 -6.28 4.33 2.68
N HIS A 11 -7.14 4.12 3.68
CA HIS A 11 -8.49 4.69 3.69
C HIS A 11 -8.45 6.22 3.72
N ARG A 12 -7.55 6.81 4.50
CA ARG A 12 -7.36 8.26 4.57
C ARG A 12 -6.80 8.86 3.29
N TYR A 13 -5.92 8.14 2.60
CA TYR A 13 -5.31 8.58 1.34
C TYR A 13 -6.33 8.57 0.20
N PHE A 14 -7.06 7.46 0.04
CA PHE A 14 -8.14 7.35 -0.93
C PHE A 14 -9.46 7.76 -0.27
N GLN A 15 -9.66 9.08 -0.13
CA GLN A 15 -10.90 9.69 0.42
C GLN A 15 -12.16 9.40 -0.41
N ASN A 16 -12.03 8.67 -1.53
CA ASN A 16 -13.16 8.26 -2.34
C ASN A 16 -13.89 7.06 -1.71
N GLY A 17 -15.15 7.28 -1.31
CA GLY A 17 -16.04 6.26 -0.76
C GLY A 17 -16.51 5.21 -1.78
N LYS A 18 -16.33 5.46 -3.08
CA LYS A 18 -16.72 4.52 -4.16
C LYS A 18 -15.64 3.48 -4.48
N MET A 19 -14.42 3.63 -3.98
CA MET A 19 -13.35 2.67 -4.24
C MET A 19 -13.42 1.51 -3.24
N SER A 20 -13.37 0.28 -3.76
CA SER A 20 -13.28 -0.91 -2.92
C SER A 20 -11.94 -0.96 -2.17
N LEU A 21 -11.87 -1.76 -1.11
CA LEU A 21 -10.60 -1.98 -0.42
C LEU A 21 -9.54 -2.59 -1.36
N GLU A 22 -9.96 -3.45 -2.29
CA GLU A 22 -9.07 -4.05 -3.30
C GLU A 22 -8.49 -2.99 -4.23
N ASP A 23 -9.33 -2.07 -4.75
CA ASP A 23 -8.87 -0.94 -5.57
C ASP A 23 -7.87 -0.10 -4.80
N LYS A 24 -8.20 0.25 -3.55
CA LYS A 24 -7.32 1.07 -2.71
C LYS A 24 -5.97 0.40 -2.48
N LEU A 25 -5.92 -0.91 -2.27
CA LEU A 25 -4.68 -1.67 -2.14
C LEU A 25 -3.92 -1.76 -3.47
N PHE A 26 -4.61 -1.95 -4.59
CA PHE A 26 -4.01 -1.93 -5.92
C PHE A 26 -3.30 -0.59 -6.20
N TYR A 27 -3.99 0.52 -6.01
CA TYR A 27 -3.41 1.85 -6.25
C TYR A 27 -2.33 2.20 -5.24
N ALA A 28 -2.46 1.80 -3.97
CA ALA A 28 -1.40 1.97 -2.97
C ALA A 28 -0.10 1.28 -3.40
N LYS A 29 -0.19 0.05 -3.92
CA LYS A 29 0.96 -0.68 -4.46
C LYS A 29 1.55 0.02 -5.68
N LEU A 30 0.70 0.43 -6.62
CA LEU A 30 1.12 1.10 -7.84
C LEU A 30 1.91 2.38 -7.55
N ILE A 31 1.40 3.23 -6.65
CA ILE A 31 2.08 4.46 -6.23
C ILE A 31 3.43 4.13 -5.59
N ALA A 32 3.46 3.19 -4.64
CA ALA A 32 4.70 2.81 -3.98
C ALA A 32 5.75 2.26 -4.97
N THR A 33 5.33 1.49 -5.98
CA THR A 33 6.22 1.01 -7.05
C THR A 33 6.74 2.15 -7.90
N LEU A 34 5.89 3.10 -8.30
CA LEU A 34 6.31 4.27 -9.08
C LEU A 34 7.28 5.16 -8.29
N ASP A 35 7.02 5.39 -7.01
CA ASP A 35 7.91 6.12 -6.12
C ASP A 35 9.26 5.39 -6.02
N LEU A 36 9.23 4.05 -5.94
CA LEU A 36 10.46 3.26 -5.90
C LEU A 36 11.27 3.36 -7.20
N GLU A 37 10.61 3.27 -8.35
CA GLU A 37 11.22 3.37 -9.67
C GLU A 37 11.73 4.76 -9.99
N SER A 38 11.10 5.81 -9.43
CA SER A 38 11.51 7.20 -9.63
C SER A 38 12.92 7.50 -9.12
N GLY A 39 13.40 6.71 -8.15
CA GLY A 39 14.71 6.91 -7.52
C GLY A 39 14.84 8.21 -6.71
N ASN A 40 13.78 9.01 -6.61
CA ASN A 40 13.77 10.32 -5.97
C ASN A 40 13.54 10.22 -4.46
N TYR A 41 14.42 9.52 -3.76
CA TYR A 41 14.37 9.42 -2.31
C TYR A 41 15.24 10.52 -1.70
N THR A 42 14.67 11.28 -0.78
CA THR A 42 15.38 12.36 -0.08
C THR A 42 16.18 11.84 1.12
N GLU A 43 15.80 10.67 1.63
CA GLU A 43 16.46 10.00 2.75
C GLU A 43 16.73 8.52 2.42
N GLU A 44 17.87 8.00 2.88
CA GLU A 44 18.24 6.59 2.74
C GLU A 44 17.21 5.63 3.40
N ASN A 45 16.52 6.12 4.42
CA ASN A 45 15.44 5.40 5.10
C ASN A 45 14.10 5.43 4.35
N GLU A 46 13.92 6.32 3.38
CA GLU A 46 12.66 6.49 2.65
C GLU A 46 12.40 5.33 1.71
N LYS A 47 13.43 4.89 0.97
CA LYS A 47 13.39 3.69 0.13
C LYS A 47 12.98 2.45 0.94
N HIS A 48 13.64 2.20 2.08
CA HIS A 48 13.33 1.07 2.95
C HIS A 48 11.91 1.14 3.55
N ARG A 49 11.36 2.35 3.76
CA ARG A 49 9.96 2.53 4.19
C ARG A 49 9.00 2.17 3.06
N LEU A 50 9.28 2.59 1.83
CA LEU A 50 8.47 2.28 0.65
C LEU A 50 8.50 0.79 0.30
N GLU A 51 9.67 0.15 0.35
CA GLU A 51 9.80 -1.31 0.13
C GLU A 51 8.97 -2.10 1.15
N ARG A 52 9.08 -1.74 2.44
CA ARG A 52 8.28 -2.38 3.50
C ARG A 52 6.78 -2.15 3.31
N PHE A 53 6.38 -0.93 2.97
CA PHE A 53 4.98 -0.62 2.68
C PHE A 53 4.45 -1.43 1.50
N ALA A 54 5.22 -1.49 0.41
CA ALA A 54 4.84 -2.24 -0.79
C ALA A 54 4.70 -3.74 -0.52
N ALA A 55 5.57 -4.32 0.33
CA ALA A 55 5.47 -5.72 0.75
C ALA A 55 4.24 -5.99 1.64
N GLN A 56 3.94 -5.08 2.56
CA GLN A 56 2.75 -5.18 3.42
C GLN A 56 1.45 -5.10 2.61
N VAL A 57 1.40 -4.24 1.59
CA VAL A 57 0.24 -4.16 0.69
C VAL A 57 0.04 -5.46 -0.09
N ASP A 58 1.11 -6.09 -0.59
CA ASP A 58 0.99 -7.39 -1.27
C ASP A 58 0.44 -8.48 -0.34
N GLN A 59 0.94 -8.56 0.90
CA GLN A 59 0.40 -9.50 1.89
C GLN A 59 -1.09 -9.28 2.17
N LEU A 60 -1.55 -8.03 2.22
CA LEU A 60 -2.97 -7.72 2.41
C LEU A 60 -3.82 -8.14 1.20
N ARG A 61 -3.29 -7.97 0.00
CA ARG A 61 -3.97 -8.40 -1.24
C ARG A 61 -4.07 -9.92 -1.32
N GLU A 62 -3.02 -10.65 -0.95
CA GLU A 62 -3.05 -12.12 -0.87
C GLU A 62 -4.07 -12.61 0.14
N LYS A 63 -4.09 -12.03 1.36
CA LYS A 63 -5.08 -12.37 2.39
C LYS A 63 -6.52 -12.12 1.93
N LEU A 64 -6.77 -11.03 1.20
CA LEU A 64 -8.11 -10.74 0.66
C LEU A 64 -8.52 -11.75 -0.40
N ARG A 65 -7.61 -12.13 -1.30
CA ARG A 65 -7.86 -13.17 -2.31
C ARG A 65 -8.18 -14.52 -1.67
N HIS A 66 -7.49 -14.89 -0.60
CA HIS A 66 -7.75 -16.13 0.12
C HIS A 66 -9.04 -16.14 0.97
N ARG A 67 -9.60 -14.96 1.31
CA ARG A 67 -10.88 -14.85 2.02
C ARG A 67 -12.10 -14.78 1.08
N ALA A 68 -11.87 -14.51 -0.19
CA ALA A 68 -12.92 -14.42 -1.21
C ALA A 68 -13.15 -15.75 -1.97
N GLY A 69 -12.39 -16.80 -1.63
CA GLY A 69 -12.49 -18.15 -2.19
C GLY A 69 -13.20 -19.14 -1.27
#